data_AF-A0A940V3M9-F1
#
_entry.id   AF-A0A940V3M9-F1
#
_cell.length_a   1.000
_cell.length_b   1.000
_cell.length_c   1.000
_cell.angle_alpha   90.00
_cell.angle_beta   90.00
_cell.angle_gamma   90.00
#
_symmetry.space_group_name_H-M   'P 1'
#
loop_
_entity.id
_entity.type
_entity.pdbx_description
1 polymer ?
#
loop_
_entity_poly.entity_id
_entity_poly.type
_entity_poly.pdbx_seq_one_letter_code
_entity_poly.pdbx_strand_id
1 'polypeptide(L)'
;MRATRVKLTQEVTRNDALTMIDWMGCQEVTEYMNEAGNIASEIGNLVKQVNLSIMTHLFNQDGSFYIISTDENQPIGFVKLKDRNREAEMVIMIGDRQQWG
;
A
#
# COMPACT_ATOMS: atom_id res chain seq x y z
N MET A 1 6.83 17.63 6.79
CA MET A 1 6.42 18.54 5.69
C MET A 1 5.00 18.14 5.31
N ARG A 2 3.97 18.98 5.51
CA ARG A 2 2.58 18.62 5.17
C ARG A 2 2.45 18.57 3.65
N ALA A 3 2.31 17.37 3.06
CA ALA A 3 2.12 17.26 1.62
C ALA A 3 0.81 17.95 1.21
N THR A 4 0.90 19.04 0.46
CA THR A 4 -0.29 19.76 -0.03
C THR A 4 -0.91 19.07 -1.26
N ARG A 5 -0.14 18.16 -1.88
CA ARG A 5 -0.52 17.35 -3.04
C ARG A 5 0.12 15.96 -2.91
N VAL A 6 -0.63 14.96 -3.35
CA VAL A 6 -0.18 13.56 -3.43
C VAL A 6 -0.47 13.01 -4.81
N LYS A 7 0.30 12.03 -5.23
CA LYS A 7 0.11 11.28 -6.48
C LYS A 7 -0.34 9.87 -6.16
N LEU A 8 -1.33 9.39 -6.92
CA LEU A 8 -1.75 7.99 -6.92
C LEU A 8 -1.18 7.30 -8.15
N THR A 9 -0.37 6.26 -7.95
CA THR A 9 0.28 5.51 -9.04
C THR A 9 -0.10 4.04 -8.94
N GLN A 10 -0.59 3.46 -10.04
CA GLN A 10 -0.92 2.03 -10.10
C GLN A 10 0.29 1.12 -10.31
N GLU A 11 1.39 1.67 -10.85
CA GLU A 11 2.64 0.92 -10.92
C GLU A 11 3.16 0.66 -9.52
N VAL A 12 3.24 -0.62 -9.15
CA VAL A 12 3.80 -1.07 -7.88
C VAL A 12 5.14 -1.72 -8.17
N THR A 13 6.20 -1.17 -7.61
CA THR A 13 7.55 -1.73 -7.71
C THR A 13 7.84 -2.65 -6.53
N ARG A 14 8.90 -3.45 -6.64
CA ARG A 14 9.40 -4.24 -5.52
C ARG A 14 9.83 -3.38 -4.34
N ASN A 15 10.35 -2.18 -4.58
CA ASN A 15 10.76 -1.28 -3.52
C ASN A 15 9.55 -0.78 -2.72
N ASP A 16 8.44 -0.46 -3.40
CA ASP A 16 7.19 -0.09 -2.74
C ASP A 16 6.68 -1.22 -1.85
N ALA A 17 6.75 -2.47 -2.33
CA ALA A 17 6.35 -3.64 -1.56
C ALA A 17 7.20 -3.84 -0.28
N LEU A 18 8.50 -3.59 -0.35
CA LEU A 18 9.38 -3.62 0.82
C LEU A 18 9.02 -2.50 1.81
N THR A 19 8.80 -1.28 1.32
CA THR A 19 8.37 -0.16 2.17
C THR A 19 7.04 -0.45 2.88
N MET A 20 6.09 -1.10 2.19
CA MET A 20 4.83 -1.52 2.80
C MET A 20 5.00 -2.57 3.90
N ILE A 21 5.90 -3.55 3.71
CA ILE A 21 6.24 -4.54 4.75
C ILE A 21 6.80 -3.84 5.99
N ASP A 22 7.68 -2.86 5.80
CA ASP A 22 8.28 -2.10 6.91
C ASP A 22 7.19 -1.34 7.69
N TRP A 23 6.24 -0.70 7.01
CA TRP A 23 5.10 -0.05 7.65
C TRP A 23 4.22 -1.03 8.43
N MET A 24 3.95 -2.21 7.87
CA MET A 24 3.12 -3.24 8.51
C MET A 24 3.78 -3.87 9.74
N GLY A 25 5.10 -3.73 9.89
CA GLY A 25 5.82 -4.10 11.11
C GLY A 25 5.58 -3.13 12.28
N CYS A 26 4.96 -1.97 12.03
CA CYS A 26 4.69 -0.97 13.06
C CYS A 26 3.26 -1.11 13.60
N GLN A 27 3.13 -1.35 14.91
CA GLN A 27 1.82 -1.48 15.57
C GLN A 27 0.97 -0.22 15.43
N GLU A 28 1.57 0.96 15.59
CA GLU A 28 0.85 2.24 15.49
C GLU A 28 0.21 2.40 14.11
N VAL A 29 0.84 1.89 13.04
CA VAL A 29 0.32 1.98 11.67
C VAL A 29 -0.81 0.97 11.44
N THR A 30 -0.77 -0.18 12.11
CA THR A 30 -1.64 -1.34 11.83
C THR A 30 -2.77 -1.52 12.83
N GLU A 31 -2.78 -0.81 13.96
CA GLU A 31 -3.74 -1.01 15.05
C GLU A 31 -5.22 -0.79 14.65
N TYR A 32 -5.47 0.03 13.63
CA TYR A 32 -6.81 0.28 13.08
C TYR A 32 -7.12 -0.51 11.81
N MET A 33 -6.17 -1.32 11.34
CA MET A 33 -6.31 -2.12 10.14
C MET A 33 -6.69 -3.55 10.50
N ASN A 34 -7.99 -3.86 10.46
CA ASN A 34 -8.51 -5.21 10.70
C ASN A 34 -7.88 -6.27 9.77
N GLU A 35 -7.45 -5.88 8.56
CA GLU A 35 -6.81 -6.76 7.57
C GLU A 35 -5.28 -6.72 7.60
N ALA A 36 -4.63 -5.97 8.50
CA ALA A 36 -3.18 -5.75 8.48
C ALA A 36 -2.36 -7.05 8.45
N GLY A 37 -2.70 -8.01 9.31
CA GLY A 37 -1.98 -9.29 9.37
C GLY A 37 -2.08 -10.08 8.07
N ASN A 38 -3.25 -10.07 7.42
CA ASN A 38 -3.44 -10.75 6.14
C ASN A 38 -2.64 -10.05 5.03
N ILE A 39 -2.78 -8.73 4.90
CA ILE A 39 -2.10 -7.93 3.86
C ILE A 39 -0.57 -8.02 4.01
N ALA A 40 -0.04 -7.96 5.23
CA ALA A 40 1.39 -8.06 5.48
C ALA A 40 1.96 -9.42 5.07
N SER A 41 1.23 -10.51 5.37
CA SER A 41 1.62 -11.84 4.96
C SER A 41 1.53 -12.03 3.45
N GLU A 42 0.49 -11.49 2.80
CA GLU A 42 0.32 -11.52 1.35
C GLU A 42 1.49 -10.81 0.66
N ILE A 43 1.79 -9.56 1.02
CA ILE A 43 2.90 -8.79 0.43
C ILE A 43 4.24 -9.47 0.71
N GLY A 44 4.47 -9.90 1.96
CA GLY A 44 5.70 -10.59 2.35
C GLY A 44 5.95 -11.88 1.58
N ASN A 45 4.90 -12.66 1.32
CA ASN A 45 4.99 -13.88 0.51
C ASN A 45 5.27 -13.55 -0.96
N LEU A 46 4.58 -12.55 -1.54
CA LEU A 46 4.78 -12.13 -2.92
C LEU A 46 6.23 -11.68 -3.18
N VAL A 47 6.81 -10.88 -2.28
CA VAL A 47 8.20 -10.37 -2.40
C VAL A 47 9.25 -11.49 -2.30
N LYS A 48 8.95 -12.57 -1.56
CA LYS A 48 9.83 -13.73 -1.41
C LYS A 48 9.73 -14.71 -2.59
N GLN A 49 8.53 -14.89 -3.13
CA GLN A 49 8.26 -15.88 -4.18
C GLN A 49 8.72 -15.42 -5.57
N VAL A 50 8.78 -14.11 -5.79
CA VAL A 50 8.92 -13.54 -7.12
C VAL A 50 10.04 -12.51 -7.16
N ASN A 51 10.99 -12.66 -8.09
CA ASN A 51 12.06 -11.71 -8.33
C ASN A 51 11.73 -10.77 -9.50
N LEU A 52 10.58 -10.10 -9.43
CA LEU A 52 10.15 -9.11 -10.43
C LEU A 52 10.37 -7.70 -9.90
N SER A 53 10.87 -6.81 -10.76
CA SER A 53 11.03 -5.39 -10.43
C SER A 53 9.68 -4.66 -10.36
N ILE A 54 8.72 -5.06 -11.20
CA ILE A 54 7.36 -4.52 -11.27
C ILE A 54 6.39 -5.62 -10.81
N MET A 55 5.59 -5.29 -9.79
CA MET A 55 4.67 -6.21 -9.11
C MET A 55 3.20 -5.82 -9.30
N THR A 56 2.90 -4.78 -10.09
CA THR A 56 1.57 -4.22 -10.35
C THR A 56 0.45 -5.25 -10.53
N HIS A 57 0.68 -6.29 -11.34
CA HIS A 57 -0.34 -7.30 -11.60
C HIS A 57 -0.72 -8.10 -10.34
N LEU A 58 0.23 -8.34 -9.43
CA LEU A 58 0.01 -9.09 -8.18
C LEU A 58 -0.87 -8.30 -7.20
N PHE A 59 -0.73 -6.98 -7.19
CA PHE A 59 -1.52 -6.09 -6.32
C PHE A 59 -2.92 -5.80 -6.86
N ASN A 60 -3.11 -5.87 -8.19
CA ASN A 60 -4.38 -5.59 -8.86
C ASN A 60 -5.27 -6.83 -9.12
N GLN A 61 -5.04 -7.95 -8.42
CA GLN A 61 -5.79 -9.19 -8.66
C GLN A 61 -7.23 -9.15 -8.10
N ASP A 62 -7.45 -8.41 -7.01
CA ASP A 62 -8.73 -8.30 -6.31
C ASP A 62 -9.11 -6.81 -6.18
N GLY A 63 -9.22 -6.16 -7.33
CA GLY A 63 -9.52 -4.73 -7.45
C GLY A 63 -8.30 -3.87 -7.80
N SER A 64 -8.42 -2.56 -7.62
CA SER A 64 -7.38 -1.59 -7.98
C SER A 64 -6.52 -1.21 -6.79
N PHE A 65 -5.21 -1.14 -6.99
CA PHE A 65 -4.23 -0.76 -5.99
C PHE A 65 -3.42 0.45 -6.46
N TYR A 66 -3.20 1.39 -5.55
CA TYR A 66 -2.47 2.62 -5.81
C TYR A 66 -1.47 2.88 -4.70
N ILE A 67 -0.23 3.19 -5.06
CA ILE A 67 0.74 3.81 -4.15
C ILE A 67 0.42 5.29 -4.03
N ILE A 68 0.41 5.79 -2.80
CA ILE A 68 0.34 7.21 -2.48
C ILE A 68 1.76 7.71 -2.33
N SER A 69 2.16 8.67 -3.16
CA SER A 69 3.48 9.29 -3.08
C SER A 69 3.39 10.81 -2.96
N THR A 70 4.43 11.41 -2.37
CA THR A 70 4.66 12.86 -2.45
C THR A 70 5.04 13.27 -3.88
N ASP A 71 5.10 14.58 -4.14
CA ASP A 71 5.59 15.12 -5.42
C ASP A 71 7.04 14.70 -5.73
N GLU A 72 7.82 14.31 -4.73
CA GLU A 72 9.19 13.79 -4.87
C GLU A 72 9.22 12.27 -5.18
N ASN A 73 8.06 11.66 -5.50
CA ASN A 73 7.87 10.22 -5.66
C ASN A 73 8.26 9.38 -4.42
N GLN A 74 8.25 9.98 -3.22
CA GLN A 74 8.45 9.23 -1.99
C GLN A 74 7.13 8.55 -1.60
N PRO A 75 7.08 7.21 -1.48
CA PRO A 75 5.88 6.51 -1.05
C PRO A 75 5.58 6.83 0.41
N ILE A 76 4.34 7.18 0.71
CA ILE A 76 3.86 7.51 2.06
C ILE A 76 2.70 6.62 2.52
N GLY A 77 2.10 5.88 1.59
CA GLY A 77 0.96 5.02 1.87
C GLY A 77 0.43 4.31 0.63
N PHE A 78 -0.74 3.69 0.75
CA PHE A 78 -1.45 3.09 -0.37
C PHE A 78 -2.96 3.22 -0.24
N VAL A 79 -3.66 3.03 -1.36
CA VAL A 79 -5.11 2.82 -1.44
C VAL A 79 -5.39 1.51 -2.17
N LYS A 80 -6.20 0.64 -1.56
CA LYS A 80 -6.79 -0.54 -2.22
C LYS A 80 -8.28 -0.34 -2.36
N LEU A 81 -8.78 -0.46 -3.58
CA LEU A 81 -10.21 -0.44 -3.92
C LEU A 81 -10.61 -1.86 -4.30
N LYS A 82 -11.41 -2.52 -3.46
CA LYS A 82 -11.99 -3.83 -3.78
C LYS A 82 -13.40 -3.63 -4.31
N ASP A 83 -13.68 -4.21 -5.47
CA ASP A 83 -15.03 -4.21 -6.03
C ASP A 83 -15.90 -5.23 -5.29
N ARG A 84 -16.98 -4.74 -4.67
CA ARG A 84 -18.01 -5.58 -4.03
C ARG A 84 -19.34 -5.38 -4.73
N ASN A 85 -19.45 -5.90 -5.96
CA ASN A 85 -20.65 -5.82 -6.80
C ASN A 85 -21.19 -4.39 -7.01
N ARG A 86 -22.05 -3.90 -6.11
CA ARG A 86 -22.69 -2.57 -6.16
C ARG A 86 -22.06 -1.55 -5.21
N GLU A 87 -21.05 -1.97 -4.44
CA GLU A 87 -20.33 -1.15 -3.49
C GLU A 87 -18.82 -1.31 -3.73
N ALA A 88 -18.04 -0.33 -3.30
CA ALA A 88 -16.58 -0.41 -3.31
C ALA A 88 -16.08 -0.32 -1.87
N GLU A 89 -15.24 -1.28 -1.48
CA GLU A 89 -14.50 -1.20 -0.22
C GLU A 89 -13.18 -0.48 -0.48
N MET A 90 -12.93 0.59 0.28
CA MET A 90 -11.69 1.36 0.20
C MET A 90 -10.87 1.14 1.46
N VAL A 91 -9.64 0.66 1.28
CA VAL A 91 -8.64 0.55 2.35
C VAL A 91 -7.56 1.58 2.08
N ILE A 92 -7.33 2.48 3.04
CA ILE A 92 -6.26 3.48 2.99
C ILE A 92 -5.30 3.20 4.12
N MET A 93 -4.01 3.17 3.83
CA MET A 93 -2.94 3.16 4.82
C MET A 93 -2.01 4.35 4.55
N ILE A 94 -1.67 5.10 5.60
CA ILE A 94 -0.57 6.07 5.59
C ILE A 94 0.52 5.54 6.52
N GLY A 95 1.61 5.04 5.96
CA GLY A 95 2.71 4.46 6.73
C GLY A 95 3.70 5.49 7.26
N ASP A 96 3.80 6.65 6.61
CA ASP A 96 4.58 7.78 7.13
C ASP A 96 3.80 8.53 8.23
N ARG A 97 4.15 8.25 9.48
CA ARG A 97 3.55 8.87 10.67
C ARG A 97 3.70 10.40 10.71
N GLN A 98 4.68 10.97 10.03
CA GLN A 98 4.83 12.42 9.95
C GLN A 98 3.74 13.09 9.10
N GLN A 99 2.98 12.29 8.33
CA GLN A 99 1.89 12.75 7.47
C GLN A 99 0.50 12.54 8.08
N TRP A 100 0.41 12.06 9.33
CA TRP A 100 -0.87 11.88 10.01
C TRP A 100 -1.43 13.23 10.50
N GLY A 101 -2.75 13.43 10.37
CA GLY A 101 -3.48 14.66 10.77
C GLY A 101 -3.86 15.54 9.58
#